data_AF-A0A382JWV5-F1
#
_entry.id   AF-A0A382JWV5-F1
#
_cell.length_a   1.000
_cell.length_b   1.000
_cell.length_c   1.000
_cell.angle_alpha   90.00
_cell.angle_beta   90.00
_cell.angle_gamma   90.00
#
_symmetry.space_group_name_H-M   'P 1'
#
loop_
_entity.id
_entity.type
_entity.pdbx_description
1 polymer ?
#
loop_
_entity_poly.entity_id
_entity_poly.type
_entity_poly.pdbx_seq_one_letter_code
_entity_poly.pdbx_strand_id
1 'polypeptide(L)'
;MPAEHDASSAPARERRAYIPAVGPRLKRLLFVVFALFVLLAINAVYLAGVTVSEAVTGQTYQNWFYMNMFIVHLVLGVLIIIPILVFGILHMVKAYGRPNRRAIRAGVGLFAVALILLASGVVLTRLEGIIVINDETIRSMAYWAHVITPLLAAWLFVLHRLAGEGIKWQIGLRWTMVAAVIGVVMVVWQMQDPRQWSVEGPL
;
A
#
# COMPACT_ATOMS: atom_id res chain seq x y z
N MET A 1 10.73 40.82 -62.56
CA MET A 1 10.10 39.48 -62.46
C MET A 1 10.88 38.68 -61.42
N PRO A 2 10.20 38.13 -60.40
CA PRO A 2 10.81 37.67 -59.15
C PRO A 2 11.41 36.26 -59.28
N ALA A 3 12.49 36.01 -58.55
CA ALA A 3 12.94 34.66 -58.21
C ALA A 3 12.77 34.51 -56.69
N GLU A 4 11.58 34.07 -56.27
CA GLU A 4 11.31 33.65 -54.90
C GLU A 4 12.10 32.37 -54.63
N HIS A 5 13.02 32.44 -53.66
CA HIS A 5 13.69 31.28 -53.11
C HIS A 5 12.68 30.47 -52.28
N ASP A 6 12.29 29.33 -52.84
CA ASP A 6 11.38 28.35 -52.25
C ASP A 6 12.00 27.78 -50.96
N ALA A 7 11.53 28.29 -49.82
CA ALA A 7 11.96 27.82 -48.51
C ALA A 7 11.34 26.44 -48.24
N SER A 8 12.12 25.41 -48.54
CA SER A 8 11.86 24.02 -48.19
C SER A 8 11.39 23.88 -46.75
N SER A 9 10.09 23.65 -46.59
CA SER A 9 9.45 23.36 -45.31
C SER A 9 9.77 21.91 -44.93
N ALA A 10 10.76 21.73 -44.06
CA ALA A 10 11.04 20.43 -43.47
C ALA A 10 9.78 19.88 -42.77
N PRO A 11 9.40 18.61 -42.99
CA PRO A 11 8.19 18.06 -42.39
C PRO A 11 8.33 18.07 -40.87
N ALA A 12 7.42 18.78 -40.21
CA ALA A 12 7.30 18.79 -38.76
C ALA A 12 7.17 17.34 -38.29
N ARG A 13 8.17 16.86 -37.52
CA ARG A 13 8.11 15.54 -36.87
C ARG A 13 6.82 15.46 -36.06
N GLU A 14 5.87 14.70 -36.58
CA GLU A 14 4.60 14.39 -35.95
C GLU A 14 4.90 13.82 -34.56
N ARG A 15 4.69 14.62 -33.52
CA ARG A 15 4.91 14.19 -32.13
C ARG A 15 3.87 13.12 -31.87
N ARG A 16 4.30 11.84 -31.96
CA ARG A 16 3.46 10.68 -31.66
C ARG A 16 2.66 10.96 -30.40
N ALA A 17 1.34 11.02 -30.55
CA ALA A 17 0.43 11.29 -29.45
C ALA A 17 0.76 10.36 -28.28
N TYR A 18 1.03 10.94 -27.12
CA TYR A 18 1.31 10.18 -25.91
C TYR A 18 0.04 9.41 -25.55
N ILE A 19 0.03 8.10 -25.79
CA ILE A 19 -1.07 7.21 -25.39
C ILE A 19 -0.79 6.76 -23.96
N PRO A 20 -1.63 7.17 -22.98
CA PRO A 20 -1.44 6.80 -21.59
C PRO A 20 -1.42 5.28 -21.44
N ALA A 21 -0.42 4.73 -20.75
CA ALA A 21 -0.27 3.29 -20.55
C ALA A 21 -1.44 2.67 -19.74
N VAL A 22 -2.19 3.50 -19.01
CA VAL A 22 -3.32 3.08 -18.17
C VAL A 22 -4.63 3.56 -18.80
N GLY A 23 -5.36 2.64 -19.45
CA GLY A 23 -6.70 2.92 -19.95
C GLY A 23 -7.70 3.26 -18.82
N PRO A 24 -8.86 3.87 -19.13
CA PRO A 24 -9.79 4.42 -18.12
C PRO A 24 -10.22 3.40 -17.05
N ARG A 25 -10.44 2.14 -17.44
CA ARG A 25 -10.82 1.05 -16.53
C ARG A 25 -9.69 0.67 -15.57
N LEU A 26 -8.44 0.63 -16.06
CA LEU A 26 -7.27 0.30 -15.25
C LEU A 26 -6.93 1.44 -14.26
N LYS A 27 -7.26 2.69 -14.60
CA LYS A 27 -7.14 3.83 -13.67
C LYS A 27 -8.11 3.72 -12.48
N ARG A 28 -9.36 3.28 -12.72
CA ARG A 28 -10.32 3.04 -11.64
C ARG A 28 -9.86 1.91 -10.72
N LEU A 29 -9.39 0.80 -11.29
CA LEU A 29 -8.87 -0.31 -10.50
C LEU A 29 -7.66 0.11 -9.67
N LEU A 30 -6.74 0.89 -10.25
CA LEU A 30 -5.61 1.48 -9.53
C LEU A 30 -6.07 2.35 -8.36
N PHE A 31 -7.10 3.17 -8.55
CA PHE A 31 -7.67 3.97 -7.48
C PHE A 31 -8.23 3.10 -6.35
N VAL A 32 -8.96 2.03 -6.67
CA VAL A 32 -9.46 1.07 -5.68
C VAL A 32 -8.30 0.42 -4.91
N VAL A 33 -7.26 -0.04 -5.61
CA VAL A 33 -6.06 -0.63 -4.99
C VAL A 33 -5.41 0.37 -4.03
N PHE A 34 -5.19 1.62 -4.46
CA PHE A 34 -4.61 2.64 -3.59
C PHE A 34 -5.48 2.99 -2.39
N ALA A 35 -6.80 3.11 -2.58
CA ALA A 35 -7.72 3.42 -1.49
C ALA A 35 -7.68 2.31 -0.42
N LEU A 36 -7.78 1.05 -0.83
CA LEU A 36 -7.69 -0.09 0.07
C LEU A 36 -6.31 -0.17 0.75
N PHE A 37 -5.23 0.08 0.01
CA PHE A 37 -3.87 0.08 0.56
C PHE A 37 -3.68 1.16 1.62
N VAL A 38 -4.19 2.37 1.39
CA VAL A 38 -4.11 3.47 2.38
C VAL A 38 -4.91 3.13 3.64
N LEU A 39 -6.12 2.58 3.49
CA LEU A 39 -6.92 2.15 4.65
C LEU A 39 -6.20 1.05 5.45
N LEU A 40 -5.62 0.06 4.77
CA LEU A 40 -4.80 -0.97 5.40
C LEU A 40 -3.57 -0.40 6.10
N ALA A 41 -2.89 0.57 5.49
CA ALA A 41 -1.72 1.19 6.06
C ALA A 41 -2.06 1.97 7.34
N ILE A 42 -3.13 2.76 7.34
CA ILE A 42 -3.61 3.47 8.54
C ILE A 42 -3.94 2.48 9.65
N ASN A 43 -4.70 1.43 9.32
CA ASN A 43 -5.10 0.41 10.27
C ASN A 43 -3.88 -0.38 10.81
N ALA A 44 -2.91 -0.72 9.96
CA ALA A 44 -1.68 -1.39 10.37
C ALA A 44 -0.82 -0.50 11.29
N VAL A 45 -0.70 0.79 11.01
CA VAL A 45 -0.03 1.77 11.89
C VAL A 45 -0.74 1.85 13.23
N TYR A 46 -2.07 1.85 13.25
CA TYR A 46 -2.84 1.79 14.49
C TYR A 46 -2.54 0.51 15.29
N LEU A 47 -2.66 -0.67 14.68
CA LEU A 47 -2.45 -1.94 15.37
C LEU A 47 -1.02 -2.05 15.92
N ALA A 48 -0.02 -1.73 15.08
CA ALA A 48 1.38 -1.72 15.50
C ALA A 48 1.63 -0.68 16.60
N GLY A 49 1.03 0.50 16.49
CA GLY A 49 1.14 1.57 17.48
C GLY A 49 0.63 1.14 18.85
N VAL A 50 -0.53 0.49 18.92
CA VAL A 50 -1.06 -0.06 20.17
C VAL A 50 -0.12 -1.12 20.75
N THR A 51 0.33 -2.09 19.94
CA THR A 51 1.27 -3.13 20.39
C THR A 51 2.57 -2.55 20.93
N VAL A 52 3.13 -1.54 20.26
CA VAL A 52 4.35 -0.84 20.71
C VAL A 52 4.08 -0.07 22.00
N SER A 53 2.95 0.62 22.12
CA SER A 53 2.57 1.33 23.34
C SER A 53 2.44 0.40 24.54
N GLU A 54 1.85 -0.79 24.38
CA GLU A 54 1.81 -1.82 25.43
C GLU A 54 3.24 -2.28 25.80
N ALA A 55 4.08 -2.55 24.79
CA ALA A 55 5.46 -2.99 25.03
C ALA A 55 6.30 -1.95 25.78
N VAL A 56 6.06 -0.65 25.54
CA VAL A 56 6.80 0.45 26.18
C VAL A 56 6.26 0.78 27.57
N THR A 57 4.93 0.73 27.77
CA THR A 57 4.29 1.14 29.04
C THR A 57 4.08 -0.01 30.02
N GLY A 58 4.09 -1.25 29.55
CA GLY A 58 3.71 -2.43 30.33
C GLY A 58 2.21 -2.53 30.62
N GLN A 59 1.38 -1.63 30.07
CA GLN A 59 -0.07 -1.63 30.23
C GLN A 59 -0.75 -2.42 29.11
N THR A 60 -1.98 -2.87 29.35
CA THR A 60 -2.80 -3.53 28.33
C THR A 60 -3.78 -2.54 27.70
N TYR A 61 -3.62 -2.30 26.40
CA TYR A 61 -4.44 -1.44 25.56
C TYR A 61 -5.22 -2.21 24.48
N GLN A 62 -5.00 -3.52 24.30
CA GLN A 62 -5.77 -4.38 23.40
C GLN A 62 -7.18 -4.66 23.94
N ASN A 63 -8.12 -3.76 23.64
CA ASN A 63 -9.52 -3.86 24.06
C ASN A 63 -10.46 -4.26 22.90
N TRP A 64 -11.77 -4.15 23.12
CA TRP A 64 -12.78 -4.46 22.10
C TRP A 64 -12.62 -3.63 20.81
N PHE A 65 -12.21 -2.37 20.90
CA PHE A 65 -11.96 -1.54 19.71
C PHE A 65 -10.73 -2.03 18.94
N TYR A 66 -9.65 -2.41 19.63
CA TYR A 66 -8.49 -3.04 19.00
C TYR A 66 -8.89 -4.31 18.23
N MET A 67 -9.72 -5.17 18.84
CA MET A 67 -10.20 -6.39 18.19
C MET A 67 -11.03 -6.09 16.93
N ASN A 68 -11.90 -5.07 16.97
CA ASN A 68 -12.61 -4.64 15.77
C ASN A 68 -11.67 -4.12 14.68
N MET A 69 -10.67 -3.32 15.05
CA MET A 69 -9.67 -2.84 14.09
C MET A 69 -8.86 -3.99 13.49
N PHE A 70 -8.57 -5.03 14.26
CA PHE A 70 -7.95 -6.26 13.77
C PHE A 70 -8.86 -6.99 12.77
N ILE A 71 -10.15 -7.13 13.06
CA ILE A 71 -11.13 -7.70 12.11
C ILE A 71 -11.21 -6.86 10.83
N VAL A 72 -11.24 -5.53 10.96
CA VAL A 72 -11.20 -4.61 9.81
C VAL A 72 -9.93 -4.83 8.98
N HIS A 73 -8.77 -5.02 9.62
CA HIS A 73 -7.53 -5.37 8.92
C HIS A 73 -7.69 -6.62 8.07
N LEU A 74 -8.23 -7.69 8.67
CA LEU A 74 -8.45 -8.96 8.00
C LEU A 74 -9.40 -8.81 6.81
N VAL A 75 -10.54 -8.13 7.00
CA VAL A 75 -11.53 -7.91 5.93
C VAL A 75 -10.93 -7.10 4.79
N LEU A 76 -10.27 -5.97 5.09
CA LEU A 76 -9.60 -5.17 4.07
C LEU A 76 -8.49 -5.94 3.36
N GLY A 77 -7.74 -6.77 4.10
CA GLY A 77 -6.70 -7.64 3.59
C GLY A 77 -7.24 -8.66 2.60
N VAL A 78 -8.38 -9.30 2.89
CA VAL A 78 -9.05 -10.19 1.94
C VAL A 78 -9.57 -9.42 0.72
N LEU A 79 -10.21 -8.27 0.93
CA LEU A 79 -10.78 -7.46 -0.14
C LEU A 79 -9.74 -6.96 -1.15
N ILE A 80 -8.51 -6.65 -0.70
CA ILE A 80 -7.46 -6.11 -1.58
C ILE A 80 -6.78 -7.18 -2.45
N ILE A 81 -6.88 -8.47 -2.11
CA ILE A 81 -6.25 -9.57 -2.85
C ILE A 81 -6.63 -9.53 -4.33
N ILE A 82 -7.94 -9.59 -4.62
CA ILE A 82 -8.43 -9.68 -6.00
C ILE A 82 -8.05 -8.43 -6.82
N PRO A 83 -8.29 -7.20 -6.35
CA PRO A 83 -7.86 -6.00 -7.07
C PRO A 83 -6.35 -5.96 -7.36
N ILE A 84 -5.49 -6.34 -6.41
CA ILE A 84 -4.04 -6.37 -6.62
C ILE A 84 -3.66 -7.39 -7.69
N LEU A 85 -4.20 -8.61 -7.63
CA LEU A 85 -3.89 -9.67 -8.59
C LEU A 85 -4.33 -9.26 -10.00
N VAL A 86 -5.57 -8.80 -10.15
CA VAL A 86 -6.12 -8.37 -11.44
C VAL A 86 -5.34 -7.18 -11.98
N PHE A 87 -5.06 -6.17 -11.13
CA PHE A 87 -4.30 -4.99 -11.55
C PHE A 87 -2.89 -5.36 -11.98
N GLY A 88 -2.17 -6.12 -11.16
CA GLY A 88 -0.77 -6.48 -11.40
C GLY A 88 -0.59 -7.27 -12.69
N ILE A 89 -1.44 -8.28 -12.93
CA ILE A 89 -1.40 -9.08 -14.16
C ILE A 89 -1.71 -8.21 -15.38
N LEU A 90 -2.81 -7.45 -15.37
CA LEU A 90 -3.20 -6.60 -16.50
C LEU A 90 -2.18 -5.48 -16.78
N HIS A 91 -1.57 -4.93 -15.73
CA HIS A 91 -0.53 -3.92 -15.84
C HIS A 91 0.74 -4.51 -16.48
N MET A 92 1.15 -5.71 -16.05
CA MET A 92 2.33 -6.39 -16.57
C MET A 92 2.20 -6.78 -18.04
N VAL A 93 1.04 -7.34 -18.44
CA VAL A 93 0.73 -7.66 -19.85
C VAL A 93 0.85 -6.41 -20.74
N LYS A 94 0.33 -5.26 -20.28
CA LYS A 94 0.41 -4.00 -21.02
C LYS A 94 1.82 -3.38 -21.03
N ALA A 95 2.63 -3.68 -20.04
CA ALA A 95 3.99 -3.19 -19.91
C ALA A 95 5.01 -4.04 -20.70
N TYR A 96 4.69 -5.29 -21.04
CA TYR A 96 5.61 -6.32 -21.55
C TYR A 96 6.39 -5.95 -22.85
N GLY A 97 5.93 -4.97 -23.63
CA GLY A 97 6.63 -4.50 -24.84
C GLY A 97 7.32 -3.13 -24.72
N ARG A 98 7.37 -2.51 -23.54
CA ARG A 98 7.89 -1.15 -23.39
C ARG A 98 9.42 -1.13 -23.33
N PRO A 99 10.08 -0.09 -23.90
CA PRO A 99 11.55 -0.04 -24.00
C PRO A 99 12.25 0.15 -22.65
N ASN A 100 11.54 0.67 -21.64
CA ASN A 100 12.11 0.96 -20.33
C ASN A 100 12.17 -0.30 -19.45
N ARG A 101 13.23 -1.09 -19.63
CA ARG A 101 13.45 -2.33 -18.87
C ARG A 101 13.61 -2.12 -17.37
N ARG A 102 14.10 -0.96 -16.93
CA ARG A 102 14.28 -0.64 -15.50
C ARG A 102 12.93 -0.51 -14.80
N ALA A 103 12.00 0.24 -15.40
CA ALA A 103 10.64 0.38 -14.88
C ALA A 103 9.89 -0.95 -14.85
N ILE A 104 10.06 -1.79 -15.89
CA ILE A 104 9.47 -3.13 -15.94
C ILE A 104 10.01 -4.00 -14.80
N ARG A 105 11.33 -4.10 -14.62
CA ARG A 105 11.95 -4.89 -13.53
C ARG A 105 11.48 -4.44 -12.15
N ALA A 106 11.45 -3.12 -11.91
CA ALA A 106 10.93 -2.57 -10.66
C ALA A 106 9.45 -2.91 -10.45
N GLY A 107 8.64 -2.90 -11.53
CA GLY A 107 7.23 -3.28 -11.49
C GLY A 107 7.02 -4.78 -11.19
N VAL A 108 7.82 -5.66 -11.79
CA VAL A 108 7.81 -7.10 -11.48
C VAL A 108 8.22 -7.35 -10.04
N GLY A 109 9.29 -6.69 -9.57
CA GLY A 109 9.73 -6.77 -8.18
C GLY A 109 8.65 -6.30 -7.21
N LEU A 110 7.99 -5.17 -7.50
CA LEU A 110 6.87 -4.66 -6.70
C LEU A 110 5.72 -5.66 -6.64
N PHE A 111 5.36 -6.26 -7.78
CA PHE A 111 4.29 -7.26 -7.82
C PHE A 111 4.66 -8.52 -7.03
N ALA A 112 5.90 -9.01 -7.15
CA ALA A 112 6.38 -10.14 -6.36
C ALA A 112 6.34 -9.85 -4.85
N VAL A 113 6.80 -8.68 -4.40
CA VAL A 113 6.71 -8.27 -2.99
C VAL A 113 5.27 -8.17 -2.52
N ALA A 114 4.36 -7.65 -3.37
CA ALA A 114 2.93 -7.62 -3.05
C ALA A 114 2.35 -9.04 -2.90
N LEU A 115 2.76 -10.00 -3.73
CA LEU A 115 2.35 -11.40 -3.56
C LEU A 115 2.84 -12.00 -2.24
N ILE A 116 4.09 -11.72 -1.84
CA ILE A 116 4.64 -12.17 -0.55
C ILE A 116 3.86 -11.53 0.60
N LEU A 117 3.54 -10.24 0.52
CA LEU A 117 2.72 -9.54 1.53
C LEU A 117 1.34 -10.19 1.69
N LEU A 118 0.66 -10.49 0.57
CA LEU A 118 -0.66 -11.13 0.60
C LEU A 118 -0.58 -12.57 1.12
N ALA A 119 0.39 -13.35 0.64
CA ALA A 119 0.56 -14.74 1.05
C ALA A 119 0.91 -14.85 2.55
N SER A 120 1.82 -14.00 3.04
CA SER A 120 2.15 -13.93 4.47
C SER A 120 0.93 -13.53 5.31
N GLY A 121 0.12 -12.58 4.85
CA GLY A 121 -1.13 -12.21 5.52
C GLY A 121 -2.10 -13.39 5.64
N VAL A 122 -2.31 -14.14 4.54
CA VAL A 122 -3.14 -15.36 4.52
C VAL A 122 -2.59 -16.42 5.47
N VAL A 123 -1.28 -16.66 5.48
CA VAL A 123 -0.63 -17.62 6.40
C VAL A 123 -0.81 -17.23 7.87
N LEU A 124 -0.81 -15.93 8.17
CA LEU A 124 -1.01 -15.43 9.52
C LEU A 124 -2.47 -15.49 9.99
N THR A 125 -3.43 -15.57 9.06
CA THR A 125 -4.84 -15.77 9.43
C THR A 125 -5.01 -17.13 10.12
N ARG A 126 -5.64 -17.12 11.29
CA ARG A 126 -6.13 -18.34 11.94
C ARG A 126 -7.63 -18.43 11.64
N LEU A 127 -7.98 -19.22 10.65
CA LEU A 127 -9.37 -19.57 10.36
C LEU A 127 -9.54 -21.03 10.75
N GLU A 128 -10.07 -21.26 11.95
CA GLU A 128 -10.36 -22.61 12.43
C GLU A 128 -11.19 -23.37 11.38
N GLY A 129 -10.72 -24.55 10.99
CA GLY A 129 -11.35 -25.39 9.95
C GLY A 129 -11.01 -25.06 8.48
N ILE A 130 -10.27 -23.98 8.19
CA ILE A 130 -9.88 -23.61 6.81
C ILE A 130 -8.35 -23.43 6.68
N ILE A 131 -7.74 -22.60 7.53
CA ILE A 131 -6.31 -22.27 7.48
C ILE A 131 -5.78 -22.27 8.91
N VAL A 132 -5.08 -23.34 9.27
CA VAL A 132 -4.43 -23.50 10.58
C VAL A 132 -3.00 -23.98 10.38
N ILE A 133 -2.07 -23.03 10.29
CA ILE A 133 -0.64 -23.31 10.32
C ILE A 133 -0.16 -23.11 11.76
N ASN A 134 0.15 -24.22 12.43
CA ASN A 134 0.62 -24.24 13.82
C ASN A 134 2.15 -24.26 13.96
N ASP A 135 2.88 -24.43 12.85
CA ASP A 135 4.34 -24.39 12.86
C ASP A 135 4.85 -22.99 13.24
N GLU A 136 5.56 -22.91 14.37
CA GLU A 136 6.10 -21.66 14.91
C GLU A 136 7.11 -20.99 13.97
N THR A 137 7.94 -21.79 13.28
CA THR A 137 8.95 -21.29 12.35
C THR A 137 8.26 -20.62 11.17
N ILE A 138 7.28 -21.28 10.56
CA ILE A 138 6.54 -20.74 9.41
C ILE A 138 5.81 -19.46 9.81
N ARG A 139 5.16 -19.44 10.99
CA ARG A 139 4.47 -18.25 11.49
C ARG A 139 5.42 -17.09 11.75
N SER A 140 6.58 -17.34 12.35
CA SER A 140 7.60 -16.32 12.60
C SER A 140 8.12 -15.72 11.29
N MET A 141 8.43 -16.57 10.30
CA MET A 141 8.83 -16.13 8.97
C MET A 141 7.74 -15.30 8.28
N ALA A 142 6.49 -15.75 8.34
CA ALA A 142 5.35 -15.04 7.77
C ALA A 142 5.13 -13.69 8.48
N TYR A 143 5.25 -13.63 9.80
CA TYR A 143 5.15 -12.40 10.58
C TYR A 143 6.18 -11.37 10.13
N TRP A 144 7.46 -11.74 10.12
CA TRP A 144 8.52 -10.83 9.68
C TRP A 144 8.39 -10.43 8.21
N ALA A 145 7.99 -11.37 7.34
CA ALA A 145 7.68 -11.04 5.96
C ALA A 145 6.55 -10.02 5.86
N HIS A 146 5.45 -10.19 6.60
CA HIS A 146 4.30 -9.29 6.58
C HIS A 146 4.61 -7.90 7.14
N VAL A 147 5.55 -7.80 8.09
CA VAL A 147 6.01 -6.52 8.65
C VAL A 147 6.97 -5.79 7.69
N ILE A 148 7.88 -6.51 7.02
CA ILE A 148 8.94 -5.91 6.20
C ILE A 148 8.46 -5.61 4.77
N THR A 149 7.68 -6.50 4.17
CA THR A 149 7.22 -6.37 2.78
C THR A 149 6.42 -5.10 2.46
N PRO A 150 5.57 -4.50 3.32
CA PRO A 150 4.89 -3.26 2.96
C PRO A 150 5.86 -2.08 2.86
N LEU A 151 6.95 -2.08 3.65
CA LEU A 151 8.03 -1.09 3.54
C LEU A 151 8.79 -1.26 2.22
N LEU A 152 9.13 -2.50 1.87
CA LEU A 152 9.76 -2.83 0.58
C LEU A 152 8.84 -2.47 -0.59
N ALA A 153 7.54 -2.71 -0.48
CA ALA A 153 6.56 -2.36 -1.51
C ALA A 153 6.50 -0.84 -1.70
N ALA A 154 6.46 -0.05 -0.62
CA ALA A 154 6.49 1.41 -0.70
C ALA A 154 7.77 1.92 -1.39
N TRP A 155 8.93 1.35 -1.02
CA TRP A 155 10.21 1.69 -1.64
C TRP A 155 10.27 1.33 -3.13
N LEU A 156 9.91 0.09 -3.49
CA LEU A 156 9.88 -0.37 -4.87
C LEU A 156 8.85 0.39 -5.70
N PHE A 157 7.73 0.81 -5.11
CA PHE A 157 6.76 1.67 -5.76
C PHE A 157 7.36 3.03 -6.13
N VAL A 158 8.10 3.64 -5.21
CA VAL A 158 8.84 4.88 -5.48
C VAL A 158 9.82 4.69 -6.63
N LEU A 159 10.64 3.62 -6.59
CA LEU A 159 11.59 3.31 -7.66
C LEU A 159 10.91 3.04 -9.01
N HIS A 160 9.82 2.27 -9.00
CA HIS A 160 9.03 1.97 -10.19
C HIS A 160 8.47 3.23 -10.83
N ARG A 161 7.95 4.17 -10.02
CA ARG A 161 7.38 5.41 -10.53
C ARG A 161 8.46 6.40 -10.97
N LEU A 162 9.56 6.54 -10.22
CA LEU A 162 10.72 7.35 -10.63
C LEU A 162 11.35 6.86 -11.95
N ALA A 163 11.42 5.54 -12.14
CA ALA A 163 11.91 4.96 -13.39
C ALA A 163 10.96 5.17 -14.57
N GLY A 164 9.66 5.41 -14.33
CA GLY A 164 8.63 5.62 -15.36
C GLY A 164 8.29 7.08 -15.58
N GLU A 165 7.22 7.54 -14.92
CA GLU A 165 6.74 8.93 -14.96
C GLU A 165 6.86 9.54 -13.57
N GLY A 166 7.36 10.77 -13.46
CA GLY A 166 7.60 11.43 -12.18
C GLY A 166 6.44 11.34 -11.17
N ILE A 167 6.78 11.17 -9.89
CA ILE A 167 5.87 11.22 -8.75
C ILE A 167 5.49 12.68 -8.49
N LYS A 168 4.20 12.96 -8.30
CA LYS A 168 3.75 14.24 -7.73
C LYS A 168 3.97 14.21 -6.22
N TRP A 169 5.21 14.47 -5.79
CA TRP A 169 5.66 14.34 -4.38
C TRP A 169 4.78 15.08 -3.38
N GLN A 170 4.28 16.26 -3.75
CA GLN A 170 3.37 17.04 -2.90
C GLN A 170 2.07 16.29 -2.57
N ILE A 171 1.52 15.53 -3.53
CA ILE A 171 0.30 14.75 -3.31
C ILE A 171 0.61 13.55 -2.43
N GLY A 172 1.68 12.82 -2.73
CA GLY A 172 2.12 11.67 -1.93
C GLY A 172 2.36 12.07 -0.47
N LEU A 173 3.11 13.14 -0.23
CA LEU A 173 3.45 13.60 1.11
C LEU A 173 2.22 14.08 1.89
N ARG A 174 1.27 14.78 1.26
CA ARG A 174 0.02 15.19 1.91
C ARG A 174 -0.80 14.00 2.38
N TRP A 175 -0.98 12.98 1.53
CA TRP A 175 -1.73 11.78 1.90
C TRP A 175 -1.02 10.95 2.97
N THR A 176 0.31 10.79 2.88
CA THR A 176 1.09 10.11 3.93
C THR A 176 0.97 10.84 5.27
N MET A 177 1.05 12.17 5.29
CA MET A 177 0.87 12.97 6.51
C MET A 177 -0.53 12.79 7.10
N VAL A 178 -1.58 12.85 6.28
CA VAL A 178 -2.95 12.64 6.75
C VAL A 178 -3.11 11.24 7.35
N ALA A 179 -2.62 10.20 6.66
CA ALA A 179 -2.68 8.83 7.15
C ALA A 179 -1.92 8.65 8.47
N ALA A 180 -0.72 9.23 8.59
CA ALA A 180 0.08 9.18 9.80
C ALA A 180 -0.61 9.90 10.97
N VAL A 181 -1.14 11.10 10.75
CA VAL A 181 -1.88 11.85 11.78
C VAL A 181 -3.10 11.07 12.26
N ILE A 182 -3.90 10.52 11.34
CA ILE A 182 -5.06 9.70 11.71
C ILE A 182 -4.64 8.50 12.55
N GLY A 183 -3.62 7.76 12.12
CA GLY A 183 -3.11 6.60 12.86
C GLY A 183 -2.64 6.97 14.28
N VAL A 184 -1.88 8.05 14.42
CA VAL A 184 -1.39 8.55 15.71
C VAL A 184 -2.55 8.99 16.61
N VAL A 185 -3.51 9.74 16.09
CA VAL A 185 -4.69 10.18 16.86
C VAL A 185 -5.47 8.97 17.37
N MET A 186 -5.66 7.95 16.54
CA MET A 186 -6.34 6.73 16.96
C MET A 186 -5.57 5.98 18.07
N VAL A 187 -4.24 5.91 17.99
CA VAL A 187 -3.40 5.30 19.04
C VAL A 187 -3.47 6.09 20.33
N VAL A 188 -3.33 7.42 20.27
CA VAL A 188 -3.42 8.29 21.46
C VAL A 188 -4.79 8.17 22.11
N TRP A 189 -5.86 8.18 21.31
CA TRP A 189 -7.22 7.96 21.80
C TRP A 189 -7.35 6.60 22.49
N GLN A 190 -6.80 5.54 21.89
CA GLN A 190 -6.84 4.18 22.45
C GLN A 190 -6.15 4.09 23.81
N MET A 191 -5.06 4.83 24.01
CA MET A 191 -4.28 4.83 25.25
C MET A 191 -4.97 5.55 26.40
N GLN A 192 -6.03 6.32 26.13
CA GLN A 192 -6.83 6.95 27.18
C GLN A 192 -7.83 5.93 27.71
N ASP A 193 -7.79 5.59 29.01
CA ASP A 193 -8.80 4.74 29.65
C ASP A 193 -9.94 5.61 30.22
N PRO A 194 -11.13 5.64 29.60
CA PRO A 194 -12.24 6.45 30.10
C PRO A 194 -12.74 5.97 31.47
N ARG A 195 -12.43 4.73 31.87
CA ARG A 195 -12.81 4.17 33.17
C ARG A 195 -11.99 4.76 34.31
N GLN A 196 -10.82 5.33 34.02
CA GLN A 196 -10.03 6.06 35.00
C GLN A 196 -10.47 7.52 35.17
N TRP A 197 -11.33 8.04 34.29
CA TRP A 197 -11.82 9.42 34.37
C TRP A 197 -12.86 9.62 35.48
N SER A 198 -13.45 8.53 36.00
CA SER A 198 -14.49 8.55 37.02
C SER A 198 -14.05 7.95 38.37
N VAL A 199 -12.75 7.67 38.54
CA VAL A 199 -12.20 7.22 39.83
C VAL A 199 -11.89 8.46 40.66
N GLU A 200 -12.76 8.80 41.60
CA GLU A 200 -12.43 9.75 42.68
C GLU A 200 -11.23 9.18 43.45
N GLY A 201 -10.17 9.99 43.61
CA GLY A 201 -8.94 9.57 44.31
C GLY A 201 -9.22 9.19 45.77
N PRO A 202 -8.33 8.40 46.42
CA PRO A 202 -8.51 8.06 47.83
C PRO A 202 -8.55 9.34 48.68
N LEU A 203 -9.59 9.46 49.51
CA LEU A 203 -9.70 10.48 50.55
C LEU A 203 -8.57 10.36 51.58
#